data_AF-A0A6C0LAG4-F1
#
_entry.id   AF-A0A6C0LAG4-F1
#
_cell.length_a   1.000
_cell.length_b   1.000
_cell.length_c   1.000
_cell.angle_alpha   90.00
_cell.angle_beta   90.00
_cell.angle_gamma   90.00
#
_symmetry.space_group_name_H-M   'P 1'
#
loop_
_entity.id
_entity.type
_entity.pdbx_description
1 polymer ?
#
loop_
_entity_poly.entity_id
_entity_poly.type
_entity_poly.pdbx_seq_one_letter_code
_entity_poly.pdbx_strand_id
1 'polypeptide(L)'
;MENKVSYYKVIDGLNFDAGLLSMADELIKGQGDGRISIDDSNKLLVKIFDGGTITKVECRTILYILKNYKLTHEASQNFLDKLIKYD
;
A
#
# COMPACT_ATOMS: atom_id res chain seq x y z
N MET A 1 -19.48 -15.06 8.87
CA MET A 1 -19.98 -13.85 8.18
C MET A 1 -18.79 -13.21 7.51
N GLU A 2 -18.76 -13.24 6.18
CA GLU A 2 -17.64 -12.70 5.40
C GLU A 2 -17.77 -11.18 5.41
N ASN A 3 -16.90 -10.48 6.16
CA ASN A 3 -16.80 -9.03 6.07
C ASN A 3 -16.29 -8.71 4.66
N LYS A 4 -17.21 -8.36 3.77
CA LYS A 4 -16.92 -7.90 2.42
C LYS A 4 -16.22 -6.54 2.56
N VAL A 5 -14.90 -6.56 2.73
CA VAL A 5 -14.09 -5.34 2.61
C VAL A 5 -14.46 -4.74 1.26
N SER A 6 -15.05 -3.54 1.28
CA SER A 6 -15.36 -2.83 0.03
C SER A 6 -14.10 -2.78 -0.80
N TYR A 7 -14.16 -3.12 -2.08
CA TYR A 7 -12.98 -3.07 -2.96
C TYR A 7 -12.29 -1.69 -2.94
N TYR A 8 -13.07 -0.63 -2.72
CA TYR A 8 -12.57 0.74 -2.63
C TYR A 8 -12.89 1.42 -1.31
N LYS A 9 -11.96 2.27 -0.88
CA LYS A 9 -12.16 3.29 0.15
C LYS A 9 -12.15 4.66 -0.54
N VAL A 10 -13.15 5.49 -0.24
CA VAL A 10 -13.23 6.86 -0.78
C VAL A 10 -12.58 7.81 0.21
N ILE A 11 -11.59 8.58 -0.23
CA ILE A 11 -10.96 9.65 0.55
C ILE A 11 -10.93 10.88 -0.35
N ASP A 12 -11.50 11.99 0.11
CA ASP A 12 -11.60 13.25 -0.66
C ASP A 12 -12.18 13.07 -2.07
N GLY A 13 -13.20 12.22 -2.20
CA GLY A 13 -13.86 11.94 -3.48
C GLY A 13 -13.08 11.05 -4.45
N LEU A 14 -11.90 10.55 -4.06
CA LEU A 14 -11.09 9.64 -4.87
C LEU A 14 -11.14 8.21 -4.33
N ASN A 15 -11.15 7.23 -5.22
CA ASN A 15 -11.09 5.82 -4.86
C ASN A 15 -9.65 5.37 -4.59
N PHE A 16 -9.48 4.61 -3.52
CA PHE A 16 -8.26 3.95 -3.08
C PHE A 16 -8.55 2.46 -2.89
N ASP A 17 -7.53 1.62 -3.03
CA ASP A 17 -7.66 0.19 -2.74
C ASP A 17 -7.80 0.00 -1.22
N ALA A 18 -8.99 -0.40 -0.78
CA ALA A 18 -9.25 -0.56 0.65
C ALA A 18 -8.49 -1.74 1.25
N GLY A 19 -8.24 -2.77 0.44
CA GLY A 19 -7.50 -3.95 0.85
C GLY A 19 -6.02 -3.65 1.07
N LEU A 20 -5.41 -2.76 0.29
CA LEU A 20 -4.05 -2.27 0.50
C LEU A 20 -3.96 -1.41 1.76
N LEU A 21 -4.89 -0.46 1.92
CA LEU A 21 -4.90 0.42 3.09
C LEU A 21 -5.10 -0.37 4.39
N SER A 22 -6.04 -1.32 4.40
CA SER A 22 -6.23 -2.20 5.55
C SER A 22 -4.98 -3.03 5.85
N MET A 23 -4.28 -3.51 4.82
CA MET A 23 -3.05 -4.27 5.02
C MET A 23 -1.94 -3.40 5.60
N ALA A 24 -1.78 -2.15 5.11
CA ALA A 24 -0.82 -1.20 5.67
C ALA A 24 -1.13 -0.90 7.16
N ASP A 25 -2.41 -0.70 7.50
CA ASP A 25 -2.86 -0.48 8.87
C ASP A 25 -2.53 -1.68 9.79
N GLU A 26 -2.67 -2.92 9.32
CA GLU A 26 -2.35 -4.10 10.10
C GLU A 26 -0.84 -4.30 10.29
N LEU A 27 -0.04 -4.03 9.25
CA LEU A 27 1.41 -4.21 9.30
C LEU A 27 2.06 -3.29 10.35
N ILE A 28 1.55 -2.07 10.54
CA ILE A 28 2.08 -1.14 11.55
C ILE A 28 1.58 -1.41 12.97
N LYS A 29 0.51 -2.20 13.16
CA LYS A 29 -0.04 -2.51 14.50
C LYS A 29 0.75 -3.58 15.25
N GLY A 30 1.40 -4.50 14.52
CA GLY A 30 1.84 -5.77 15.08
C GLY A 30 3.35 -5.99 15.20
N GLN A 31 4.20 -5.16 14.59
CA GLN A 31 5.65 -5.37 14.59
C GLN A 31 6.43 -4.05 14.74
N GLY A 32 7.45 -4.07 15.62
CA GLY A 32 8.49 -3.02 15.66
C GLY A 32 8.02 -1.66 16.19
N ASP A 33 8.49 -0.59 15.54
CA ASP A 33 8.35 0.80 15.98
C ASP A 33 7.22 1.58 15.27
N GLY A 34 6.27 0.85 14.68
CA GLY A 34 5.11 1.42 13.99
C GLY A 34 5.42 2.04 12.62
N ARG A 35 6.55 1.67 12.01
CA ARG A 35 6.90 2.02 10.62
C ARG A 35 6.66 0.85 9.69
N ILE A 36 6.31 1.16 8.44
CA ILE A 36 6.37 0.18 7.35
C ILE A 36 7.84 -0.10 7.05
N SER A 37 8.26 -1.33 7.30
CA SER A 37 9.60 -1.83 6.98
C SER A 37 9.73 -2.21 5.50
N ILE A 38 10.94 -2.51 5.05
CA ILE A 38 11.18 -3.06 3.71
C ILE A 38 10.41 -4.38 3.46
N ASP A 39 10.29 -5.22 4.48
CA ASP A 39 9.55 -6.48 4.38
C ASP A 39 8.04 -6.22 4.24
N ASP A 40 7.53 -5.22 4.95
CA ASP A 40 6.12 -4.82 4.85
C ASP A 40 5.80 -4.19 3.50
N SER A 41 6.72 -3.36 2.97
CA SER A 41 6.55 -2.81 1.62
C SER A 41 6.54 -3.92 0.57
N ASN A 42 7.39 -4.96 0.70
CA ASN A 42 7.36 -6.13 -0.17
C ASN A 42 6.02 -6.87 -0.11
N LYS A 43 5.45 -7.09 1.08
CA LYS A 43 4.14 -7.73 1.23
C LYS A 43 3.03 -6.92 0.56
N LEU A 44 3.05 -5.59 0.72
CA LEU A 44 2.10 -4.69 0.06
C LEU A 44 2.24 -4.72 -1.46
N LEU A 45 3.47 -4.72 -1.98
CA LEU A 45 3.75 -4.75 -3.40
C LEU A 45 3.37 -6.09 -4.06
N VAL A 46 3.54 -7.22 -3.37
CA VAL A 46 3.11 -8.54 -3.88
C VAL A 46 1.62 -8.53 -4.20
N LYS A 47 0.79 -7.91 -3.35
CA LYS A 47 -0.65 -7.80 -3.56
C LYS A 47 -1.02 -7.03 -4.84
N ILE A 48 -0.19 -6.05 -5.22
CA ILE A 48 -0.37 -5.24 -6.44
C ILE A 48 0.11 -6.02 -7.66
N PHE A 49 1.27 -6.67 -7.55
CA PHE A 49 1.91 -7.33 -8.70
C PHE A 49 1.31 -8.67 -9.09
N ASP A 50 0.65 -9.38 -8.17
CA ASP A 50 -0.09 -10.61 -8.51
C ASP A 50 -1.23 -10.33 -9.51
N GLY A 51 -1.73 -9.08 -9.58
CA GLY A 51 -2.72 -8.62 -10.56
C GLY A 51 -2.14 -8.25 -11.94
N GLY A 52 -0.81 -8.30 -12.12
CA GLY A 52 -0.13 -7.96 -13.36
C GLY A 52 0.22 -6.46 -13.47
N THR A 53 -0.72 -5.65 -13.99
CA THR A 53 -0.48 -4.21 -14.28
C THR A 53 -0.97 -3.34 -13.13
N ILE A 54 -0.11 -2.42 -12.65
CA ILE A 54 -0.50 -1.45 -11.63
C ILE A 54 -1.58 -0.51 -12.20
N THR A 55 -2.74 -0.50 -11.55
CA THR A 55 -3.86 0.40 -11.88
C THR A 55 -3.66 1.79 -11.29
N LYS A 56 -4.40 2.78 -11.82
CA LYS A 56 -4.43 4.14 -11.25
C LYS A 56 -4.85 4.17 -9.77
N VAL A 57 -5.69 3.23 -9.34
CA VAL A 57 -6.14 3.12 -7.95
C VAL A 57 -5.01 2.62 -7.06
N GLU A 58 -4.27 1.60 -7.48
CA GLU A 58 -3.11 1.07 -6.74
C GLU A 58 -1.99 2.11 -6.65
N CYS A 59 -1.64 2.78 -7.76
CA CYS A 59 -0.68 3.89 -7.74
C CYS A 59 -1.08 4.99 -6.75
N ARG A 60 -2.35 5.44 -6.79
CA ARG A 60 -2.86 6.45 -5.85
C ARG A 60 -2.77 5.96 -4.40
N THR A 61 -3.01 4.67 -4.17
CA THR A 61 -2.95 4.06 -2.84
C THR A 61 -1.52 3.99 -2.32
N ILE A 62 -0.54 3.63 -3.15
CA ILE A 62 0.88 3.68 -2.78
C ILE A 62 1.30 5.13 -2.43
N LEU A 63 0.92 6.12 -3.25
CA LEU A 63 1.24 7.53 -2.98
C LEU A 63 0.60 8.01 -1.67
N TYR A 64 -0.62 7.55 -1.36
CA TYR A 64 -1.25 7.81 -0.07
C TYR A 64 -0.46 7.19 1.08
N ILE A 65 0.01 5.95 0.93
CA ILE A 65 0.82 5.28 1.95
C ILE A 65 2.12 6.06 2.19
N LEU A 66 2.86 6.39 1.13
CA LEU A 66 4.10 7.16 1.19
C LEU A 66 3.92 8.52 1.89
N LYS A 67 2.77 9.16 1.71
CA LYS A 67 2.47 10.48 2.29
C LYS A 67 2.02 10.42 3.75
N ASN A 68 1.26 9.40 4.15
CA ASN A 68 0.52 9.40 5.41
C ASN A 68 1.03 8.40 6.45
N TYR A 69 1.85 7.42 6.06
CA TYR A 69 2.42 6.43 6.98
C TYR A 69 3.85 6.81 7.31
N LYS A 70 4.37 6.29 8.42
CA LYS A 70 5.80 6.31 8.68
C LYS A 70 6.42 5.09 8.01
N LEU A 71 7.50 5.30 7.28
CA LEU A 71 8.22 4.25 6.56
C LEU A 71 9.70 4.30 6.94
N THR A 72 10.39 3.18 6.80
CA THR A 72 11.85 3.24 6.72
C THR A 72 12.28 3.82 5.38
N HIS A 73 13.54 4.22 5.29
CA HIS A 73 14.09 4.77 4.05
C HIS A 73 14.03 3.72 2.93
N GLU A 74 14.38 2.47 3.26
CA GLU A 74 14.38 1.33 2.34
C GLU A 74 12.97 1.00 1.83
N ALA A 75 11.96 1.04 2.70
CA ALA A 75 10.57 0.82 2.31
C ALA A 75 10.08 1.89 1.32
N SER A 76 10.44 3.16 1.58
CA SER A 76 10.10 4.28 0.70
C SER A 76 10.75 4.13 -0.67
N GLN A 77 12.04 3.78 -0.70
CA GLN A 77 12.78 3.55 -1.94
C GLN A 77 12.20 2.37 -2.73
N ASN A 78 11.83 1.29 -2.05
CA ASN A 78 11.24 0.11 -2.70
C ASN A 78 9.92 0.44 -3.41
N PHE A 79 9.05 1.25 -2.82
CA PHE A 79 7.84 1.73 -3.51
C PHE A 79 8.18 2.58 -4.74
N LEU A 80 9.12 3.52 -4.63
CA LEU A 80 9.49 4.41 -5.73
C LEU A 80 10.13 3.65 -6.90
N ASP A 81 11.10 2.77 -6.62
CA ASP A 81 11.75 1.93 -7.64
C ASP A 81 10.75 1.07 -8.41
N LYS A 82 9.70 0.65 -7.71
CA LYS A 82 8.62 -0.14 -8.29
C LYS A 82 7.62 0.71 -9.06
N LEU A 83 7.33 1.94 -8.66
CA LEU A 83 6.48 2.83 -9.45
C LEU A 83 7.16 3.26 -10.76
N ILE A 84 8.47 3.56 -10.71
CA ILE A 84 9.25 4.01 -11.89
C ILE A 84 9.35 2.91 -12.96
N LYS A 85 9.35 1.62 -12.57
CA LYS A 85 9.45 0.50 -13.52
C LYS A 85 8.17 0.26 -14.35
N TYR A 86 7.07 0.93 -14.03
CA TYR A 86 5.76 0.71 -14.66
C TYR A 86 5.23 1.96 -15.39
N ASP A 87 6.03 3.01 -15.48
CA ASP A 87 5.86 4.14 -16.42
C ASP A 87 6.56 3.82 -17.76
#